data_AF-A0A918B183-F1
#
_entry.id   AF-A0A918B183-F1
#
_cell.length_a   1.000
_cell.length_b   1.000
_cell.length_c   1.000
_cell.angle_alpha   90.00
_cell.angle_beta   90.00
_cell.angle_gamma   90.00
#
_symmetry.space_group_name_H-M   'P 1'
#
loop_
_entity.id
_entity.type
_entity.pdbx_description
1 polymer ?
#
loop_
_entity_poly.entity_id
_entity_poly.type
_entity_poly.pdbx_seq_one_letter_code
_entity_poly.pdbx_strand_id
1 'polypeptide(L)'
;MWVPAENRRFVLGDLPVLLMGGAPVHEELPELHAPGGRVPACAGWSVVPKATLCVVDGPGDSGCVVPGAFSPEEFGHVVEWCETVERAGGAVVVSVGALPGEAESVDWDALLSGGSRGGFVPALTAP
;
A
#
# COMPACT_ATOMS: atom_id res chain seq x y z
N MET A 1 7.96 11.65 4.03
CA MET A 1 7.84 11.16 5.43
C MET A 1 8.08 9.64 5.49
N TRP A 2 8.13 8.97 6.65
CA TRP A 2 8.50 7.54 6.77
C TRP A 2 7.42 6.71 7.47
N VAL A 3 7.19 5.48 7.01
CA VAL A 3 6.31 4.47 7.66
C VAL A 3 7.18 3.42 8.36
N PRO A 4 7.02 3.16 9.67
CA PRO A 4 7.75 2.10 10.37
C PRO A 4 7.52 0.71 9.76
N ALA A 5 8.49 -0.20 9.94
CA ALA A 5 8.42 -1.55 9.37
C ALA A 5 7.27 -2.37 9.93
N GLU A 6 7.04 -2.25 11.24
CA GLU A 6 5.92 -2.85 11.96
C GLU A 6 4.56 -2.37 11.46
N ASN A 7 4.52 -1.18 10.85
CA ASN A 7 3.32 -0.49 10.37
C ASN A 7 3.09 -0.67 8.86
N ARG A 8 3.75 -1.62 8.20
CA ARG A 8 3.49 -1.98 6.80
C ARG A 8 3.16 -3.46 6.63
N ARG A 9 2.31 -3.78 5.65
CA ARG A 9 2.15 -5.16 5.13
C ARG A 9 2.06 -5.12 3.61
N PHE A 10 2.80 -6.01 2.97
CA PHE A 10 2.71 -6.28 1.54
C PHE A 10 1.83 -7.51 1.36
N VAL A 11 0.67 -7.37 0.72
CA VAL A 11 -0.29 -8.46 0.53
C VAL A 11 -0.37 -8.80 -0.94
N LEU A 12 -0.19 -10.09 -1.25
CA LEU A 12 -0.32 -10.63 -2.60
C LEU A 12 -1.80 -10.92 -2.91
N GLY A 13 -2.14 -10.86 -4.19
CA GLY A 13 -3.48 -11.10 -4.72
C GLY A 13 -3.55 -10.64 -6.18
N ASP A 14 -4.73 -10.75 -6.80
CA ASP A 14 -4.94 -10.28 -8.18
C ASP A 14 -4.62 -8.78 -8.34
N LEU A 15 -4.91 -8.01 -7.28
CA LEU A 15 -4.41 -6.65 -7.09
C LEU A 15 -3.52 -6.64 -5.84
N PRO A 16 -2.22 -6.38 -5.98
CA PRO A 16 -1.31 -6.35 -4.83
C PRO A 16 -1.64 -5.14 -3.95
N VAL A 17 -1.64 -5.36 -2.63
CA VAL A 17 -2.00 -4.32 -1.65
C VAL A 17 -0.80 -3.95 -0.80
N LEU A 18 -0.60 -2.65 -0.61
CA LEU A 18 0.26 -2.09 0.43
C LEU A 18 -0.65 -1.53 1.54
N LEU A 19 -0.64 -2.19 2.69
CA LEU A 19 -1.37 -1.75 3.88
C LEU A 19 -0.43 -0.99 4.82
N MET A 20 -0.84 0.20 5.27
CA MET A 20 -0.06 1.08 6.13
C MET A 20 -0.85 1.49 7.37
N GLY A 21 -0.28 1.30 8.55
CA GLY A 21 -0.86 1.74 9.82
C GLY A 21 -0.29 3.09 10.28
N GLY A 22 -1.16 4.01 10.66
CA GLY A 22 -0.76 5.34 11.15
C GLY A 22 0.12 6.08 10.16
N ALA A 23 -0.12 5.91 8.85
CA ALA A 23 0.72 6.49 7.82
C ALA A 23 0.71 8.02 7.95
N PRO A 24 1.84 8.70 7.79
CA PRO A 24 1.92 10.15 7.95
C PRO A 24 1.15 10.91 6.86
N VAL A 25 0.74 10.22 5.80
CA VAL A 25 -0.07 10.73 4.69
C VAL A 25 -1.54 10.26 4.75
N HIS A 26 -2.00 9.79 5.92
CA HIS A 26 -3.34 9.21 6.05
C HIS A 26 -4.44 10.19 5.63
N GLU A 27 -4.38 11.44 6.07
CA GLU A 27 -5.42 12.44 5.82
C GLU A 27 -5.39 13.03 4.39
N GLU A 28 -4.29 12.84 3.69
CA GLU A 28 -4.08 13.27 2.30
C GLU A 28 -4.59 12.25 1.29
N LEU A 29 -4.71 10.98 1.72
CA LEU A 29 -5.33 9.93 0.93
C LEU A 29 -6.85 10.09 0.92
N PRO A 30 -7.52 9.79 -0.21
CA PRO A 30 -8.98 9.84 -0.29
C PRO A 30 -9.63 8.75 0.58
N GLU A 31 -10.87 8.95 1.02
CA GLU A 31 -11.62 7.89 1.69
C GLU A 31 -11.78 6.67 0.78
N LEU A 32 -11.42 5.49 1.29
CA LEU A 32 -11.48 4.26 0.54
C LEU A 32 -12.87 3.65 0.69
N HIS A 33 -13.66 3.77 -0.37
CA HIS A 33 -14.95 3.12 -0.48
C HIS A 33 -14.98 2.24 -1.74
N ALA A 34 -15.09 0.92 -1.57
CA ALA A 34 -15.03 -0.05 -2.66
C ALA A 34 -16.29 -0.97 -2.70
N PRO A 35 -17.50 -0.41 -2.85
CA PRO A 35 -18.72 -1.22 -2.93
C PRO A 35 -18.66 -2.13 -4.15
N GLY A 36 -18.90 -3.42 -3.97
CA GLY A 36 -18.80 -4.42 -5.04
C GLY A 36 -17.37 -4.76 -5.46
N GLY A 37 -16.36 -4.44 -4.62
CA GLY A 37 -14.96 -4.84 -4.82
C GLY A 37 -14.17 -3.99 -5.81
N ARG A 38 -14.77 -2.93 -6.39
CA ARG A 38 -14.06 -2.03 -7.30
C ARG A 38 -13.34 -0.95 -6.52
N VAL A 39 -12.01 -1.02 -6.51
CA VAL A 39 -11.16 -0.02 -5.86
C VAL A 39 -11.05 1.25 -6.72
N PRO A 40 -11.34 2.45 -6.18
CA PRO A 40 -11.19 3.71 -6.91
C PRO A 40 -9.72 4.07 -7.12
N ALA A 41 -9.41 4.82 -8.17
CA ALA A 41 -8.06 5.33 -8.40
C ALA A 41 -7.75 6.51 -7.46
N CYS A 42 -6.53 6.55 -6.92
CA CYS A 42 -5.98 7.69 -6.18
C CYS A 42 -5.38 8.69 -7.17
N ALA A 43 -6.20 9.64 -7.63
CA ALA A 43 -5.77 10.64 -8.61
C ALA A 43 -4.56 11.46 -8.10
N GLY A 44 -3.53 11.57 -8.93
CA GLY A 44 -2.29 12.30 -8.60
C GLY A 44 -1.33 11.56 -7.68
N TRP A 45 -1.62 10.32 -7.31
CA TRP A 45 -0.72 9.45 -6.56
C TRP A 45 -0.01 8.47 -7.48
N SER A 46 1.16 8.03 -7.07
CA SER A 46 1.93 7.00 -7.75
C SER A 46 2.76 6.16 -6.77
N VAL A 47 3.15 4.95 -7.19
CA VAL A 47 3.94 4.03 -6.37
C VAL A 47 5.21 3.63 -7.08
N VAL A 48 6.32 3.65 -6.36
CA VAL A 48 7.61 3.11 -6.82
C VAL A 48 7.90 1.85 -6.00
N PRO A 49 7.59 0.65 -6.52
CA PRO A 49 7.85 -0.60 -5.80
C PRO A 49 9.32 -1.01 -5.99
N LYS A 50 10.11 -1.04 -4.91
CA LYS A 50 11.41 -1.73 -4.89
C LYS A 50 11.52 -2.59 -3.64
N ALA A 51 12.20 -3.73 -3.77
CA ALA A 51 12.30 -4.74 -2.71
C ALA A 51 12.95 -4.22 -1.42
N THR A 52 13.79 -3.19 -1.50
CA THR A 52 14.45 -2.55 -0.34
C THR A 52 13.68 -1.33 0.17
N LEU A 53 12.89 -0.68 -0.69
CA LEU A 53 12.20 0.57 -0.39
C LEU A 53 11.02 0.77 -1.34
N CYS A 54 9.84 1.05 -0.82
CA CYS A 54 8.70 1.48 -1.61
C CYS A 54 8.42 2.96 -1.34
N VAL A 55 8.11 3.72 -2.40
CA VAL A 55 7.66 5.11 -2.26
C VAL A 55 6.21 5.20 -2.70
N VAL A 56 5.38 5.79 -1.85
CA VAL A 56 4.03 6.26 -2.20
C VAL A 56 4.13 7.76 -2.34
N ASP A 57 4.11 8.23 -3.58
CA ASP A 57 4.29 9.61 -3.97
C ASP A 57 2.92 10.23 -4.30
N GLY A 58 2.65 11.41 -3.76
CA GLY A 58 1.37 12.08 -3.87
C GLY A 58 1.51 13.54 -4.28
N PRO A 59 0.40 14.29 -4.39
CA PRO A 59 0.44 15.68 -4.83
C PRO A 59 1.19 16.61 -3.87
N GLY A 60 1.95 17.56 -4.42
CA GLY A 60 2.68 18.55 -3.62
C GLY A 60 3.81 17.90 -2.83
N ASP A 61 3.83 18.12 -1.52
CA ASP A 61 4.79 17.51 -0.59
C ASP A 61 4.23 16.26 0.12
N SER A 62 3.05 15.79 -0.30
CA SER A 62 2.41 14.60 0.27
C SER A 62 3.10 13.34 -0.27
N GLY A 63 3.73 12.59 0.62
CA GLY A 63 4.35 11.33 0.24
C GLY A 63 5.02 10.63 1.41
N CYS A 64 5.11 9.30 1.31
CA CYS A 64 5.80 8.51 2.30
C CYS A 64 6.70 7.43 1.70
N VAL A 65 7.78 7.19 2.40
CA VAL A 65 8.71 6.11 2.16
C VAL A 65 8.35 4.97 3.10
N VAL A 66 8.20 3.79 2.51
CA VAL A 66 7.85 2.55 3.19
C VAL A 66 9.04 1.61 3.04
N PRO A 67 9.61 1.08 4.13
CA PRO A 67 10.72 0.16 4.01
C PRO A 67 10.31 -1.10 3.24
N GLY A 68 11.22 -1.67 2.46
CA GLY A 68 11.05 -3.01 1.91
C GLY A 68 11.45 -4.06 2.93
N ALA A 69 11.98 -5.19 2.46
CA ALA A 69 12.37 -6.32 3.29
C ALA A 69 13.57 -6.05 4.23
N PHE A 70 13.51 -6.59 5.45
CA PHE A 70 14.61 -6.60 6.43
C PHE A 70 15.21 -7.98 6.66
N SER A 71 14.64 -9.04 6.08
CA SER A 71 15.15 -10.41 6.16
C SER A 71 15.16 -11.08 4.77
N PRO A 72 15.93 -12.16 4.58
CA PRO A 72 15.90 -12.92 3.33
C PRO A 72 14.52 -13.51 2.99
N GLU A 73 13.76 -13.93 4.01
CA GLU A 73 12.40 -14.45 3.84
C GLU A 73 11.44 -13.35 3.37
N GLU A 74 11.48 -12.19 4.02
CA GLU A 74 10.73 -11.02 3.56
C GLU A 74 11.15 -10.60 2.15
N PHE A 75 12.43 -10.73 1.80
CA PHE A 75 12.94 -10.25 0.52
C PHE A 75 12.29 -10.99 -0.66
N GLY A 76 12.16 -12.31 -0.57
CA GLY A 76 11.44 -13.09 -1.60
C GLY A 76 9.99 -12.63 -1.75
N HIS A 77 9.29 -12.48 -0.61
CA HIS A 77 7.90 -12.01 -0.58
C HIS A 77 7.72 -10.60 -1.16
N VAL A 78 8.59 -9.66 -0.81
CA VAL A 78 8.50 -8.28 -1.32
C VAL A 78 8.89 -8.21 -2.80
N VAL A 79 9.85 -9.02 -3.27
CA VAL A 79 10.15 -9.12 -4.71
C VAL A 79 8.93 -9.62 -5.48
N GLU A 80 8.29 -10.69 -5.03
CA GLU A 80 7.07 -11.21 -5.65
C GLU A 80 5.95 -10.17 -5.66
N TRP A 81 5.82 -9.39 -4.57
CA TRP A 81 4.89 -8.28 -4.50
C TRP A 81 5.23 -7.20 -5.54
N CYS A 82 6.50 -6.79 -5.65
CA CYS A 82 6.94 -5.81 -6.66
C CYS A 82 6.63 -6.27 -8.09
N GLU A 83 6.92 -7.53 -8.44
CA GLU A 83 6.61 -8.09 -9.75
C GLU A 83 5.10 -8.10 -10.03
N THR A 84 4.30 -8.35 -8.99
CA THR A 84 2.85 -8.32 -9.08
C THR A 84 2.34 -6.90 -9.29
N VAL A 85 2.94 -5.90 -8.63
CA VAL A 85 2.63 -4.48 -8.85
C VAL A 85 2.94 -4.07 -10.28
N GLU A 86 4.09 -4.47 -10.81
CA GLU A 86 4.47 -4.18 -12.20
C GLU A 86 3.48 -4.80 -13.18
N ARG A 87 3.09 -6.07 -12.97
CA ARG A 87 2.12 -6.78 -13.81
C ARG A 87 0.72 -6.16 -13.77
N ALA A 88 0.29 -5.71 -12.58
CA ALA A 88 -0.99 -5.04 -12.39
C ALA A 88 -0.98 -3.56 -12.83
N GLY A 89 0.19 -3.00 -13.14
CA GLY A 89 0.38 -1.58 -13.47
C GLY A 89 0.25 -0.65 -12.26
N GLY A 90 0.26 -1.17 -11.05
CA GLY A 90 0.02 -0.43 -9.80
C GLY A 90 -0.33 -1.33 -8.64
N ALA A 91 -0.58 -0.70 -7.50
CA ALA A 91 -0.93 -1.36 -6.24
C ALA A 91 -2.16 -0.69 -5.63
N VAL A 92 -2.93 -1.42 -4.83
CA VAL A 92 -3.88 -0.78 -3.92
C VAL A 92 -3.09 -0.32 -2.70
N VAL A 93 -3.12 0.97 -2.40
CA VAL A 93 -2.57 1.51 -1.15
C VAL A 93 -3.72 1.72 -0.20
N VAL A 94 -3.61 1.15 1.00
CA VAL A 94 -4.61 1.30 2.06
C VAL A 94 -3.92 1.82 3.32
N SER A 95 -4.45 2.91 3.84
CA SER A 95 -4.01 3.54 5.08
C SER A 95 -5.10 3.41 6.13
N VAL A 96 -4.72 2.94 7.31
CA VAL A 96 -5.60 2.73 8.47
C VAL A 96 -4.99 3.40 9.71
N GLY A 97 -5.81 3.70 10.71
CA GLY A 97 -5.31 4.33 11.95
C GLY A 97 -4.27 3.48 12.69
N ALA A 98 -4.48 2.17 12.74
CA ALA A 98 -3.52 1.19 13.23
C ALA A 98 -3.67 -0.11 12.43
N LEU A 99 -2.57 -0.82 12.17
CA LEU A 99 -2.66 -2.13 11.54
C LEU A 99 -3.40 -3.10 12.47
N PRO A 100 -4.23 -4.01 11.92
CA PRO A 100 -4.60 -5.21 12.67
C PRO A 100 -3.31 -5.94 13.09
N GLY A 101 -3.34 -6.66 14.22
CA GLY A 101 -2.17 -7.37 14.76
C GLY A 101 -1.58 -8.41 13.78
N GLU A 102 -0.68 -9.27 14.25
CA GLU A 102 0.01 -10.28 13.40
C GLU A 102 -0.88 -11.40 12.83
N ALA A 103 -2.18 -11.17 12.70
CA ALA A 103 -3.09 -12.11 12.07
C ALA A 103 -2.65 -12.42 10.63
N GLU A 104 -2.63 -13.71 10.32
CA GLU A 104 -2.21 -14.28 9.03
C GLU A 104 -3.16 -13.88 7.88
N SER A 105 -4.37 -13.41 8.20
CA SER A 105 -5.36 -12.95 7.23
C SER A 105 -5.90 -11.57 7.58
N VAL A 106 -6.06 -10.73 6.55
CA VAL A 106 -6.67 -9.40 6.66
C VAL A 106 -8.18 -9.55 6.48
N ASP A 107 -8.95 -9.15 7.50
CA ASP A 107 -10.41 -8.97 7.37
C ASP A 107 -10.69 -7.67 6.59
N TRP A 108 -10.81 -7.81 5.27
CA TRP A 108 -11.02 -6.68 4.37
C TRP A 108 -12.33 -5.95 4.63
N ASP A 109 -13.40 -6.64 5.00
CA ASP A 109 -14.70 -6.02 5.24
C ASP A 109 -14.66 -5.13 6.49
N ALA A 110 -14.04 -5.61 7.57
CA ALA A 110 -13.82 -4.82 8.77
C ALA A 110 -12.89 -3.62 8.49
N LEU A 111 -11.86 -3.82 7.67
CA LEU A 111 -10.87 -2.78 7.36
C LEU A 111 -11.49 -1.65 6.53
N LEU A 112 -12.27 -1.99 5.49
CA LEU A 112 -12.90 -1.04 4.58
C LEU A 112 -14.09 -0.29 5.21
N SER A 113 -14.71 -0.85 6.24
CA SER A 113 -15.80 -0.18 7.00
C SER A 113 -15.27 0.78 8.09
N GLY A 114 -13.99 0.69 8.45
CA GLY A 114 -13.38 1.38 9.59
C GLY A 114 -12.76 2.75 9.32
N GLY A 115 -13.13 3.44 8.24
CA GLY A 115 -12.54 4.75 7.88
C GLY A 115 -11.17 4.65 7.21
N SER A 116 -10.88 3.53 6.54
CA SER A 116 -9.68 3.39 5.73
C SER A 116 -9.62 4.42 4.61
N ARG A 117 -8.40 4.80 4.24
CA ARG A 117 -8.12 5.76 3.15
C ARG A 117 -7.17 5.18 2.13
N GLY A 118 -7.26 5.62 0.88
CA GLY A 118 -6.42 5.17 -0.22
C GLY A 118 -7.25 4.66 -1.40
N GLY A 119 -6.68 3.72 -2.15
CA GLY A 119 -7.19 3.30 -3.44
C GLY A 119 -6.09 2.76 -4.36
N PHE A 120 -6.42 2.58 -5.64
CA PHE A 120 -5.47 2.11 -6.64
C PHE A 120 -4.49 3.23 -7.01
N VAL A 121 -3.21 2.94 -6.83
CA VAL A 121 -2.09 3.84 -7.08
C VAL A 121 -1.26 3.26 -8.23
N PRO A 122 -1.18 3.93 -9.39
CA PRO A 122 -0.42 3.45 -10.54
C PRO A 122 1.08 3.39 -10.23
N ALA A 123 1.75 2.37 -10.76
CA ALA A 123 3.20 2.27 -10.64
C ALA A 123 3.87 3.31 -11.54
N LEU A 124 4.85 4.05 -11.01
CA LEU A 124 5.80 4.75 -11.86
C LEU A 124 6.71 3.70 -12.48
N THR A 125 6.45 3.35 -13.73
CA THR A 125 7.42 2.62 -14.52
C THR A 125 8.65 3.50 -14.67
N ALA A 126 9.83 2.96 -14.36
CA ALA A 126 11.06 3.58 -14.81
C ALA A 126 10.98 3.74 -16.35
N PRO A 127 11.43 4.86 -16.91
CA PRO A 127 11.44 5.07 -18.35
C PRO A 127 12.29 4.03 -19.10
#